data_AF-A0A6G0WZT1-F1
#
_entry.id   AF-A0A6G0WZT1-F1
#
_cell.length_a   1.000
_cell.length_b   1.000
_cell.length_c   1.000
_cell.angle_alpha   90.00
_cell.angle_beta   90.00
_cell.angle_gamma   90.00
#
_symmetry.space_group_name_H-M   'P 1'
#
loop_
_entity.id
_entity.type
_entity.pdbx_description
1 polymer ?
#
loop_
_entity_poly.entity_id
_entity_poly.type
_entity_poly.pdbx_seq_one_letter_code
_entity_poly.pdbx_strand_id
1 'polypeptide(L)'
;MEQDRITLGQIVGLLGSISRRLDVLEKQVQCMPGRIWTDLGERVPLPVGGVDVSHSLRLAFQAFTNSILESTKQTVERTTMPPPPQNFSRRTTKPVAEQAPPVERSTPNTLEAPRQLPTEYAEFKWSDGTIHPMPEDFEMPKKVNTRIMWGLWFHGDQDRNICPFRNFQRKDFTSNISRNCLWTARRVMNALVHIALANRWVPDEEAISLLGPNAFEILFEKTFNELIKPPSDNYDIGEKPAVIPKRLAKFSYTNVYKSCLATRKPRIERDPINLPPDWEFPQTTCRAMWRLWFHGDRPRGVGPLRHLRSIDFRQSGGKVAESASRIPAARGLMEKLVEIAEEHGFIKSADELNAATDATTLDSIFEDAFDILLNYNPEGNLAGDEQGLLRSYKAGEYSYLTVINVMREQQRKRKRT
;
A
#
# COMPACT_ATOMS: atom_id res chain seq x y z
N MET A 1 3.10 -11.51 -33.39
CA MET A 1 3.23 -12.65 -32.45
C MET A 1 3.92 -12.13 -31.21
N GLU A 2 3.13 -11.63 -30.27
CA GLU A 2 3.63 -11.06 -29.02
C GLU A 2 2.92 -11.83 -27.92
N GLN A 3 3.42 -13.05 -27.69
CA GLN A 3 2.82 -14.03 -26.80
C GLN A 3 3.49 -13.94 -25.43
N ASP A 4 2.70 -13.57 -24.42
CA ASP A 4 2.77 -13.90 -23.00
C ASP A 4 4.14 -14.28 -22.43
N ARG A 5 4.90 -13.28 -21.97
CA ARG A 5 5.95 -13.49 -20.97
C ARG A 5 5.34 -13.43 -19.57
N ILE A 6 5.02 -14.61 -19.02
CA ILE A 6 4.73 -14.75 -17.60
C ILE A 6 5.99 -14.33 -16.82
N THR A 7 5.85 -13.35 -15.93
CA THR A 7 6.99 -12.89 -15.12
C THR A 7 7.28 -13.88 -14.00
N LEU A 8 8.55 -14.02 -13.61
CA LEU A 8 8.98 -14.90 -12.51
C LEU A 8 8.16 -14.64 -11.22
N GLY A 9 7.77 -13.39 -10.98
CA GLY A 9 6.92 -13.00 -9.85
C GLY A 9 5.50 -13.60 -9.90
N GLN A 10 4.90 -13.74 -11.08
CA GLN A 10 3.58 -14.38 -11.23
C GLN A 10 3.66 -15.89 -10.93
N ILE A 11 4.75 -16.55 -11.32
CA ILE A 11 4.98 -17.97 -11.03
C ILE A 11 5.16 -18.18 -9.52
N VAL A 12 5.95 -17.33 -8.86
CA VAL A 12 6.15 -17.39 -7.39
C VAL A 12 4.83 -17.14 -6.66
N GLY A 13 4.02 -16.17 -7.11
CA GLY A 13 2.70 -15.90 -6.54
C GLY A 13 1.72 -17.07 -6.68
N LEU A 14 1.67 -17.71 -7.86
CA LEU A 14 0.83 -18.88 -8.08
C LEU A 14 1.26 -20.07 -7.22
N LEU A 15 2.57 -20.33 -7.09
CA LEU A 15 3.09 -21.40 -6.23
C LEU A 15 2.76 -21.14 -4.75
N GLY A 16 2.88 -19.89 -4.28
CA GLY A 16 2.49 -19.53 -2.92
C GLY A 16 0.98 -19.67 -2.66
N SER A 17 0.13 -19.40 -3.66
CA SER A 17 -1.31 -19.64 -3.57
C SER A 17 -1.64 -21.14 -3.50
N ILE A 18 -1.01 -21.96 -4.35
CA ILE A 18 -1.20 -23.42 -4.36
C ILE A 18 -0.76 -24.04 -3.03
N SER A 19 0.40 -23.65 -2.49
CA SER A 19 0.88 -24.15 -1.21
C SER A 19 -0.10 -23.88 -0.07
N ARG A 20 -0.63 -22.65 0.02
CA ARG A 20 -1.61 -22.28 1.05
C ARG A 20 -2.91 -23.09 0.94
N ARG A 21 -3.39 -23.34 -0.29
CA ARG A 21 -4.59 -24.16 -0.52
C ARG A 21 -4.36 -25.63 -0.11
N LEU A 22 -3.16 -26.15 -0.34
CA LEU A 22 -2.79 -27.49 0.11
C LEU A 22 -2.72 -27.57 1.64
N ASP A 23 -2.18 -26.57 2.32
CA ASP A 23 -2.14 -26.52 3.80
C ASP A 23 -3.55 -26.49 4.41
N VAL A 24 -4.47 -25.73 3.79
CA VAL A 24 -5.88 -25.66 4.21
C VAL A 24 -6.57 -27.00 3.99
N LEU A 25 -6.36 -27.64 2.83
CA LEU A 25 -6.92 -28.96 2.56
C LEU A 25 -6.36 -30.02 3.52
N GLU A 26 -5.06 -29.99 3.80
CA GLU A 26 -4.45 -30.91 4.77
C GLU A 26 -5.07 -30.72 6.17
N LYS A 27 -5.23 -29.48 6.64
CA LYS A 27 -5.91 -29.21 7.91
C LYS A 27 -7.36 -29.67 7.91
N GLN A 28 -8.10 -29.46 6.82
CA GLN A 28 -9.49 -29.91 6.70
C GLN A 28 -9.61 -31.44 6.73
N VAL A 29 -8.69 -32.15 6.08
CA VAL A 29 -8.60 -33.61 6.10
C VAL A 29 -8.24 -34.11 7.50
N GLN A 30 -7.30 -33.46 8.19
CA GLN A 30 -6.91 -33.80 9.57
C GLN A 30 -8.02 -33.53 10.59
N CYS A 31 -8.84 -32.49 10.39
CA CYS A 31 -9.95 -32.14 11.27
C CYS A 31 -11.25 -32.90 10.96
N MET A 32 -11.26 -33.80 9.97
CA MET A 32 -12.47 -34.50 9.57
C MET A 32 -12.89 -35.51 10.66
N PRO A 33 -14.12 -35.46 11.20
CA PRO A 33 -14.58 -36.34 12.26
C PRO A 33 -14.45 -37.83 11.88
N GLY A 34 -13.98 -38.67 12.81
CA GLY A 34 -13.76 -40.10 12.57
C GLY A 34 -14.94 -40.85 11.94
N ARG A 35 -16.18 -40.46 12.27
CA ARG A 35 -17.40 -41.02 11.65
C ARG A 35 -17.50 -40.85 10.13
N ILE A 36 -16.93 -39.77 9.59
CA ILE A 36 -16.91 -39.50 8.14
C ILE A 36 -15.86 -40.40 7.47
N TRP A 37 -14.72 -40.62 8.13
CA TRP A 37 -13.72 -41.58 7.68
C TRP A 37 -14.27 -43.01 7.62
N THR A 38 -15.09 -43.39 8.61
CA THR A 38 -15.76 -44.71 8.63
C THR A 38 -16.77 -44.84 7.49
N ASP A 39 -17.61 -43.84 7.25
CA ASP A 39 -18.60 -43.86 6.15
C ASP A 39 -17.94 -43.80 4.76
N LEU A 40 -16.79 -43.13 4.61
CA LEU A 40 -15.99 -43.20 3.38
C LEU A 40 -15.37 -44.59 3.18
N GLY A 41 -14.91 -45.22 4.26
CA GLY A 41 -14.33 -46.56 4.24
C GLY A 41 -15.33 -47.65 3.87
N GLU A 42 -16.60 -47.50 4.25
CA GLU A 42 -17.67 -48.45 3.90
C GLU A 42 -18.15 -48.33 2.44
N ARG A 43 -18.02 -47.15 1.82
CA ARG A 43 -18.50 -46.90 0.45
C ARG A 43 -17.48 -47.16 -0.65
N VAL A 44 -16.20 -47.27 -0.32
CA VAL A 44 -15.14 -47.55 -1.28
C VAL A 44 -14.76 -49.03 -1.16
N PRO A 45 -14.98 -49.86 -2.20
CA PRO A 45 -14.58 -51.26 -2.18
C PRO A 45 -13.08 -51.34 -1.89
N LEU A 46 -12.72 -51.96 -0.76
CA LEU A 46 -11.32 -52.13 -0.39
C LEU A 46 -10.58 -52.85 -1.52
N PRO A 47 -9.42 -52.32 -1.98
CA PRO A 47 -8.51 -53.11 -2.79
C PRO A 47 -8.13 -54.37 -2.01
N VAL A 48 -7.91 -55.48 -2.70
CA VAL A 48 -7.70 -56.85 -2.15
C VAL A 48 -6.37 -57.00 -1.37
N GLY A 49 -5.92 -55.97 -0.66
CA GLY A 49 -4.61 -55.91 -0.02
C GLY A 49 -4.53 -55.09 1.27
N GLY A 50 -5.65 -54.82 1.96
CA GLY A 50 -5.62 -54.27 3.33
C GLY A 50 -4.96 -52.90 3.49
N VAL A 51 -4.89 -52.10 2.43
CA VAL A 51 -4.30 -50.75 2.50
C VAL A 51 -5.34 -49.78 3.06
N ASP A 52 -4.99 -49.11 4.15
CA ASP A 52 -5.79 -48.07 4.78
C ASP A 52 -6.06 -46.91 3.79
N VAL A 53 -7.33 -46.52 3.65
CA VAL A 53 -7.80 -45.45 2.76
C VAL A 53 -7.10 -44.12 3.08
N SER A 54 -6.78 -43.87 4.36
CA SER A 54 -6.01 -42.69 4.76
C SER A 54 -4.60 -42.71 4.16
N HIS A 55 -3.97 -43.88 4.10
CA HIS A 55 -2.65 -44.04 3.49
C HIS A 55 -2.69 -43.86 1.98
N SER A 56 -3.71 -44.40 1.31
CA SER A 56 -3.91 -44.24 -0.14
C SER A 56 -4.14 -42.78 -0.54
N LEU A 57 -4.97 -42.03 0.23
CA LEU A 57 -5.17 -40.60 -0.02
C LEU A 57 -3.90 -39.80 0.20
N ARG A 58 -3.14 -40.10 1.27
CA ARG A 58 -1.87 -39.43 1.55
C ARG A 58 -0.84 -39.65 0.43
N LEU A 59 -0.75 -40.88 -0.08
CA LEU A 59 0.10 -41.21 -1.23
C LEU A 59 -0.36 -40.52 -2.52
N ALA A 60 -1.67 -40.42 -2.75
CA ALA A 60 -2.21 -39.73 -3.93
C ALA A 60 -1.89 -38.23 -3.89
N PHE A 61 -2.06 -37.57 -2.75
CA PHE A 61 -1.68 -36.16 -2.58
C PHE A 61 -0.18 -35.96 -2.73
N GLN A 62 0.65 -36.85 -2.18
CA GLN A 62 2.10 -36.77 -2.32
C GLN A 62 2.56 -36.95 -3.77
N ALA A 63 1.98 -37.91 -4.49
CA ALA A 63 2.27 -38.13 -5.90
C ALA A 63 1.86 -36.92 -6.78
N PHE A 64 0.71 -36.32 -6.49
CA PHE A 64 0.23 -35.12 -7.17
C PHE A 64 1.17 -33.92 -6.93
N THR A 65 1.58 -33.68 -5.69
CA THR A 65 2.52 -32.61 -5.33
C THR A 65 3.88 -32.79 -6.02
N ASN A 66 4.39 -34.02 -6.05
CA ASN A 66 5.64 -34.33 -6.75
C ASN A 66 5.52 -34.08 -8.26
N SER A 67 4.41 -34.45 -8.88
CA SER A 67 4.15 -34.23 -10.31
C SER A 67 4.14 -32.74 -10.67
N ILE A 68 3.54 -31.89 -9.83
CA ILE A 68 3.56 -30.42 -10.00
C ILE A 68 4.98 -29.87 -9.86
N LEU A 69 5.73 -30.33 -8.86
CA LEU A 69 7.10 -29.88 -8.62
C LEU A 69 8.04 -30.24 -9.78
N GLU A 70 7.82 -31.39 -10.40
CA GLU A 70 8.62 -31.87 -11.53
C GLU A 70 8.27 -31.14 -12.83
N SER A 71 6.97 -30.89 -13.07
CA SER A 71 6.50 -30.07 -14.20
C SER A 71 7.01 -28.62 -14.16
N THR A 72 7.17 -28.06 -12.96
CA THR A 72 7.68 -26.69 -12.78
C THR A 72 9.18 -26.59 -13.00
N LYS A 73 9.96 -27.60 -12.59
CA LYS A 73 11.40 -27.68 -12.90
C LYS A 73 11.67 -27.71 -14.41
N GLN A 74 10.93 -28.52 -15.17
CA GLN A 74 11.10 -28.60 -16.63
C GLN A 74 10.79 -27.29 -17.37
N THR A 75 9.91 -26.46 -16.81
CA THR A 75 9.55 -25.16 -17.40
C THR A 75 10.66 -24.12 -17.22
N VAL A 76 11.41 -24.20 -16.11
CA VAL A 76 12.54 -23.30 -15.83
C VAL A 76 13.75 -23.65 -16.72
N GLU A 77 14.04 -24.94 -16.93
CA GLU A 77 15.19 -25.38 -17.74
C GLU A 77 15.04 -25.09 -19.24
N ARG A 78 13.82 -25.01 -19.78
CA ARG A 78 13.59 -24.64 -21.19
C ARG A 78 13.84 -23.17 -21.52
N THR A 79 14.04 -22.30 -20.52
CA THR A 79 14.21 -20.85 -20.72
C THR A 79 15.68 -20.42 -20.77
N THR A 80 16.63 -21.33 -20.52
CA THR A 80 18.07 -21.08 -20.52
C THR A 80 18.77 -21.73 -21.71
N MET A 81 18.50 -21.28 -22.94
CA MET A 81 19.31 -21.59 -24.11
C MET A 81 19.84 -20.28 -24.73
N PRO A 82 21.15 -20.15 -25.00
CA PRO A 82 21.73 -18.92 -25.54
C PRO A 82 21.44 -18.80 -27.05
N PRO A 83 21.35 -17.57 -27.60
CA PRO A 83 21.14 -17.37 -29.03
C PRO A 83 22.44 -17.61 -29.82
N PRO A 84 22.35 -17.98 -31.12
CA PRO A 84 23.53 -18.24 -31.95
C PRO A 84 24.24 -16.94 -32.36
N PRO A 85 25.56 -16.97 -32.64
CA PRO A 85 26.34 -15.77 -32.89
C PRO A 85 26.10 -15.25 -34.32
N GLN A 86 25.86 -13.94 -34.44
CA GLN A 86 25.83 -13.23 -35.72
C GLN A 86 27.17 -12.53 -35.96
N ASN A 87 27.83 -12.92 -37.05
CA ASN A 87 29.03 -12.29 -37.59
C ASN A 87 28.70 -10.92 -38.22
N PHE A 88 29.42 -9.86 -37.84
CA PHE A 88 29.53 -8.66 -38.66
C PHE A 88 30.97 -8.18 -38.75
N SER A 89 31.42 -8.03 -40.00
CA SER A 89 32.75 -7.58 -40.42
C SER A 89 32.94 -6.06 -40.30
N ARG A 90 34.04 -5.70 -39.63
CA ARG A 90 35.09 -4.72 -39.99
C ARG A 90 34.78 -3.64 -41.06
N ARG A 91 34.94 -2.36 -40.68
CA ARG A 91 35.64 -1.36 -41.51
C ARG A 91 36.31 -0.25 -40.67
N THR A 92 37.61 -0.07 -40.96
CA THR A 92 38.56 1.01 -40.61
C THR A 92 38.12 2.37 -41.16
N THR A 93 38.42 3.53 -40.55
CA THR A 93 39.71 4.28 -40.65
C THR A 93 39.93 5.35 -39.54
N LYS A 94 41.21 5.65 -39.26
CA LYS A 94 41.84 6.65 -38.34
C LYS A 94 41.86 8.11 -38.93
N PRO A 95 42.67 9.09 -38.41
CA PRO A 95 42.66 9.86 -37.13
C PRO A 95 42.86 11.40 -37.37
N VAL A 96 43.09 12.23 -36.32
CA VAL A 96 43.96 13.46 -36.21
C VAL A 96 43.65 14.18 -34.87
N ALA A 97 44.58 14.19 -33.89
CA ALA A 97 45.35 15.33 -33.29
C ALA A 97 44.51 16.57 -32.90
N GLU A 98 44.65 17.25 -31.75
CA GLU A 98 45.85 17.91 -31.18
C GLU A 98 45.53 18.54 -29.79
N GLN A 99 46.52 19.17 -29.15
CA GLN A 99 46.82 19.36 -27.72
C GLN A 99 46.13 20.53 -26.95
N ALA A 100 46.32 20.50 -25.61
CA ALA A 100 45.91 21.42 -24.52
C ALA A 100 46.62 22.83 -24.54
N PRO A 101 46.55 23.79 -23.55
CA PRO A 101 46.44 23.63 -22.07
C PRO A 101 45.73 24.83 -21.32
N PRO A 102 46.06 25.26 -20.07
CA PRO A 102 45.08 25.53 -19.00
C PRO A 102 45.01 27.01 -18.54
N VAL A 103 44.01 27.38 -17.73
CA VAL A 103 44.02 28.69 -17.04
C VAL A 103 43.57 28.54 -15.58
N GLU A 104 44.51 28.80 -14.68
CA GLU A 104 44.32 29.08 -13.25
C GLU A 104 43.79 30.51 -13.05
N ARG A 105 42.87 30.71 -12.09
CA ARG A 105 42.81 31.90 -11.22
C ARG A 105 41.86 31.70 -10.03
N SER A 106 42.49 31.46 -8.88
CA SER A 106 42.29 32.09 -7.57
C SER A 106 40.88 32.30 -6.97
N THR A 107 40.71 31.61 -5.83
CA THR A 107 39.84 31.77 -4.64
C THR A 107 39.83 33.20 -4.04
N PRO A 108 38.97 33.58 -3.05
CA PRO A 108 38.40 32.73 -1.99
C PRO A 108 36.95 33.01 -1.52
N ASN A 109 36.23 31.95 -1.20
CA ASN A 109 35.28 31.96 -0.09
C ASN A 109 35.50 30.69 0.73
N THR A 110 35.76 30.89 2.02
CA THR A 110 36.06 29.90 3.04
C THR A 110 35.20 28.64 2.90
N LEU A 111 35.82 27.57 2.42
CA LEU A 111 35.27 26.22 2.46
C LEU A 111 35.27 25.76 3.91
N GLU A 112 34.11 25.88 4.58
CA GLU A 112 33.81 25.03 5.74
C GLU A 112 33.94 23.57 5.27
N ALA A 113 34.69 22.77 6.03
CA ALA A 113 34.91 21.37 5.73
C ALA A 113 33.57 20.61 5.66
N PRO A 114 33.39 19.68 4.71
CA PRO A 114 32.20 18.83 4.65
C PRO A 114 32.02 18.09 5.98
N ARG A 115 30.84 18.21 6.60
CA ARG A 115 30.48 17.38 7.76
C ARG A 115 30.47 15.92 7.31
N GLN A 116 31.33 15.11 7.91
CA GLN A 116 31.22 13.66 7.81
C GLN A 116 29.92 13.24 8.49
N LEU A 117 29.05 12.52 7.76
CA LEU A 117 27.85 11.93 8.34
C LEU A 117 28.26 10.93 9.43
N PRO A 118 27.58 10.89 10.59
CA PRO A 118 27.77 9.80 11.55
C PRO A 118 27.46 8.48 10.86
N THR A 119 28.48 7.61 10.75
CA THR A 119 28.40 6.34 10.04
C THR A 119 27.52 5.30 10.76
N GLU A 120 27.15 5.54 12.03
CA GLU A 120 26.39 4.59 12.84
C GLU A 120 25.25 5.31 13.59
N TYR A 121 24.02 5.17 13.09
CA TYR A 121 22.81 5.51 13.85
C TYR A 121 22.44 4.33 14.76
N ALA A 122 21.77 4.61 15.87
CA ALA A 122 21.36 3.53 16.77
C ALA A 122 20.34 2.60 16.11
N GLU A 123 20.60 1.30 16.23
CA GLU A 123 19.63 0.25 15.98
C GLU A 123 18.92 -0.08 17.30
N PHE A 124 17.60 -0.06 17.27
CA PHE A 124 16.75 -0.29 18.44
C PHE A 124 16.09 -1.66 18.31
N LYS A 125 16.32 -2.52 19.31
CA LYS A 125 15.65 -3.80 19.40
C LYS A 125 14.30 -3.64 20.10
N TRP A 126 13.23 -3.97 19.41
CA TRP A 126 11.86 -3.91 19.95
C TRP A 126 11.52 -5.15 20.79
N SER A 127 10.41 -5.07 21.54
CA SER A 127 9.94 -6.15 22.41
C SER A 127 9.65 -7.47 21.68
N ASP A 128 9.32 -7.42 20.39
CA ASP A 128 9.12 -8.56 19.49
C ASP A 128 10.42 -9.16 18.94
N GLY A 129 11.58 -8.59 19.30
CA GLY A 129 12.91 -9.02 18.87
C GLY A 129 13.35 -8.47 17.52
N THR A 130 12.53 -7.67 16.84
CA THR A 130 12.88 -7.02 15.58
C THR A 130 13.83 -5.83 15.79
N ILE A 131 14.57 -5.45 14.75
CA ILE A 131 15.52 -4.34 14.76
C ILE A 131 14.93 -3.19 13.94
N HIS A 132 14.85 -2.02 14.56
CA HIS A 132 14.27 -0.81 13.97
C HIS A 132 15.21 0.40 14.10
N PRO A 133 15.08 1.40 13.21
CA PRO A 133 15.91 2.61 13.25
C PRO A 133 15.46 3.63 14.31
N MET A 134 14.49 3.27 15.16
CA MET A 134 13.91 4.14 16.18
C MET A 134 13.36 3.33 17.38
N PRO A 135 13.23 3.96 18.56
CA PRO A 135 12.60 3.35 19.73
C PRO A 135 11.15 2.88 19.47
N GLU A 136 10.69 1.88 20.22
CA GLU A 136 9.34 1.29 20.09
C GLU A 136 8.23 2.29 20.45
N ASP A 137 8.51 3.24 21.35
CA ASP A 137 7.59 4.31 21.77
C ASP A 137 7.63 5.54 20.85
N PHE A 138 8.43 5.50 19.78
CA PHE A 138 8.61 6.66 18.91
C PHE A 138 7.35 7.00 18.10
N GLU A 139 6.86 8.22 18.25
CA GLU A 139 5.83 8.81 17.40
C GLU A 139 6.40 9.87 16.46
N MET A 140 5.95 9.86 15.20
CA MET A 140 6.30 10.92 14.26
C MET A 140 5.78 12.28 14.75
N PRO A 141 6.62 13.33 14.76
CA PRO A 141 6.22 14.63 15.28
C PRO A 141 5.15 15.26 14.38
N LYS A 142 3.97 15.54 14.94
CA LYS A 142 2.78 15.99 14.20
C LYS A 142 2.72 17.52 14.00
N LYS A 143 3.30 18.26 14.94
CA LYS A 143 3.17 19.73 15.07
C LYS A 143 4.47 20.50 14.80
N VAL A 144 5.55 19.82 14.45
CA VAL A 144 6.81 20.50 14.11
C VAL A 144 6.63 21.33 12.84
N ASN A 145 7.28 22.50 12.81
CA ASN A 145 7.31 23.32 11.62
C ASN A 145 8.12 22.64 10.50
N THR A 146 7.91 23.09 9.27
CA THR A 146 8.55 22.48 8.10
C THR A 146 10.08 22.56 8.14
N ARG A 147 10.63 23.63 8.72
CA ARG A 147 12.07 23.83 8.89
C ARG A 147 12.70 22.79 9.81
N ILE A 148 12.10 22.56 10.97
CA ILE A 148 12.54 21.52 11.92
C ILE A 148 12.42 20.15 11.26
N MET A 149 11.30 19.88 10.57
CA MET A 149 11.14 18.62 9.86
C MET A 149 12.18 18.43 8.76
N TRP A 150 12.59 19.50 8.05
CA TRP A 150 13.69 19.46 7.08
C TRP A 150 15.02 19.06 7.73
N GLY A 151 15.33 19.60 8.90
CA GLY A 151 16.49 19.16 9.69
C GLY A 151 16.41 17.68 10.09
N LEU A 152 15.29 17.25 10.67
CA LEU A 152 15.06 15.85 11.06
C LEU A 152 15.09 14.88 9.86
N TRP A 153 14.66 15.36 8.68
CA TRP A 153 14.63 14.56 7.45
C TRP A 153 16.03 14.16 6.98
N PHE A 154 17.01 15.08 7.08
CA PHE A 154 18.38 14.87 6.61
C PHE A 154 19.36 14.45 7.69
N HIS A 155 19.13 14.83 8.95
CA HIS A 155 20.08 14.59 10.04
C HIS A 155 19.54 13.71 11.17
N GLY A 156 18.24 13.42 11.17
CA GLY A 156 17.60 12.65 12.24
C GLY A 156 17.45 13.47 13.53
N ASP A 157 17.11 12.77 14.62
CA ASP A 157 17.08 13.35 15.97
C ASP A 157 18.37 12.94 16.69
N GLN A 158 19.36 13.85 16.67
CA GLN A 158 20.69 13.58 17.22
C GLN A 158 20.66 13.36 18.73
N ASP A 159 19.76 14.02 19.45
CA ASP A 159 19.65 13.90 20.91
C ASP A 159 19.19 12.49 21.31
N ARG A 160 18.38 11.85 20.46
CA ARG A 160 17.87 10.49 20.65
C ARG A 160 18.64 9.44 19.84
N ASN A 161 19.68 9.86 19.11
CA ASN A 161 20.44 9.03 18.16
C ASN A 161 19.57 8.32 17.12
N ILE A 162 18.49 8.98 16.68
CA ILE A 162 17.55 8.44 15.68
C ILE A 162 18.03 8.84 14.29
N CYS A 163 17.95 7.91 13.34
CA CYS A 163 18.43 8.14 11.98
C CYS A 163 17.59 9.19 11.21
N PRO A 164 18.09 9.71 10.07
CA PRO A 164 17.37 10.63 9.22
C PRO A 164 16.01 10.07 8.82
N PHE A 165 14.95 10.86 9.02
CA PHE A 165 13.58 10.37 8.85
C PHE A 165 13.27 9.94 7.41
N ARG A 166 14.08 10.36 6.43
CA ARG A 166 13.99 9.90 5.04
C ARG A 166 14.15 8.39 4.90
N ASN A 167 14.89 7.76 5.81
CA ASN A 167 15.20 6.32 5.82
C ASN A 167 14.06 5.48 6.42
N PHE A 168 13.10 6.10 7.11
CA PHE A 168 11.98 5.35 7.69
C PHE A 168 11.05 4.78 6.63
N GLN A 169 10.63 3.53 6.84
CA GLN A 169 9.64 2.86 6.03
C GLN A 169 8.28 2.87 6.73
N ARG A 170 7.21 2.69 5.94
CA ARG A 170 5.85 2.64 6.48
C ARG A 170 5.64 1.49 7.47
N LYS A 171 6.32 0.36 7.23
CA LYS A 171 6.27 -0.85 8.06
C LYS A 171 6.92 -0.65 9.44
N ASP A 172 7.80 0.34 9.57
CA ASP A 172 8.48 0.64 10.83
C ASP A 172 7.55 1.35 11.84
N PHE A 173 6.28 1.58 11.49
CA PHE A 173 5.30 2.23 12.37
C PHE A 173 4.06 1.37 12.58
N THR A 174 3.78 1.05 13.84
CA THR A 174 2.53 0.40 14.26
C THR A 174 1.34 1.35 14.21
N SER A 175 1.55 2.64 14.49
CA SER A 175 0.49 3.66 14.51
C SER A 175 0.14 4.21 13.13
N ASN A 176 -1.14 4.10 12.75
CA ASN A 176 -1.70 4.73 11.55
C ASN A 176 -1.45 6.25 11.49
N ILE A 177 -1.41 6.91 12.65
CA ILE A 177 -1.18 8.36 12.71
C ILE A 177 0.26 8.67 12.30
N SER A 178 1.24 7.92 12.83
CA SER A 178 2.65 8.08 12.48
C SER A 178 2.91 7.74 11.01
N ARG A 179 2.28 6.69 10.48
CA ARG A 179 2.34 6.35 9.04
C ARG A 179 1.84 7.50 8.15
N ASN A 180 0.72 8.11 8.51
CA ASN A 180 0.17 9.25 7.76
C ASN A 180 1.06 10.50 7.87
N CYS A 181 1.66 10.72 9.04
CA CYS A 181 2.62 11.82 9.25
C CYS A 181 3.88 11.63 8.42
N LEU A 182 4.45 10.43 8.40
CA LEU A 182 5.59 10.09 7.54
C LEU A 182 5.27 10.30 6.06
N TRP A 183 4.12 9.80 5.61
CA TRP A 183 3.68 10.00 4.23
C TRP A 183 3.55 11.48 3.88
N THR A 184 2.97 12.26 4.78
CA THR A 184 2.81 13.72 4.62
C THR A 184 4.17 14.42 4.59
N ALA A 185 5.07 14.09 5.51
CA ALA A 185 6.43 14.63 5.56
C ALA A 185 7.19 14.31 4.27
N ARG A 186 7.17 13.05 3.82
CA ARG A 186 7.81 12.61 2.58
C ARG A 186 7.34 13.42 1.36
N ARG A 187 6.03 13.67 1.24
CA ARG A 187 5.49 14.50 0.14
C ARG A 187 6.06 15.92 0.16
N VAL A 188 6.14 16.55 1.34
CA VAL A 188 6.67 17.91 1.49
C VAL A 188 8.16 17.96 1.24
N MET A 189 8.93 17.08 1.89
CA MET A 189 10.38 17.07 1.79
C MET A 189 10.84 16.74 0.37
N ASN A 190 10.22 15.74 -0.27
CA ASN A 190 10.56 15.41 -1.67
C ASN A 190 10.23 16.56 -2.63
N ALA A 191 9.18 17.35 -2.38
CA ALA A 191 8.90 18.53 -3.19
C ALA A 191 9.99 19.61 -3.04
N LEU A 192 10.46 19.86 -1.82
CA LEU A 192 11.56 20.78 -1.55
C LEU A 192 12.88 20.30 -2.18
N VAL A 193 13.19 19.01 -2.07
CA VAL A 193 14.36 18.38 -2.73
C VAL A 193 14.25 18.52 -4.24
N HIS A 194 13.09 18.20 -4.82
CA HIS A 194 12.87 18.32 -6.25
C HIS A 194 13.07 19.77 -6.73
N ILE A 195 12.59 20.76 -5.98
CA ILE A 195 12.84 22.19 -6.28
C ILE A 195 14.34 22.50 -6.26
N ALA A 196 15.08 22.01 -5.25
CA ALA A 196 16.51 22.23 -5.14
C ALA A 196 17.27 21.68 -6.35
N LEU A 197 16.93 20.45 -6.77
CA LEU A 197 17.54 19.77 -7.90
C LEU A 197 17.15 20.41 -9.24
N ALA A 198 15.86 20.75 -9.42
CA ALA A 198 15.37 21.39 -10.64
C ALA A 198 16.03 22.76 -10.89
N ASN A 199 16.29 23.51 -9.82
CA ASN A 199 17.00 24.80 -9.89
C ASN A 199 18.54 24.65 -9.86
N ARG A 200 19.06 23.42 -9.80
CA ARG A 200 20.50 23.11 -9.77
C ARG A 200 21.25 23.82 -8.64
N TRP A 201 20.61 24.00 -7.48
CA TRP A 201 21.28 24.57 -6.30
C TRP A 201 22.17 23.56 -5.59
N VAL A 202 21.89 22.27 -5.77
CA VAL A 202 22.69 21.13 -5.31
C VAL A 202 22.76 20.10 -6.43
N PRO A 203 23.85 19.32 -6.53
CA PRO A 203 24.02 18.32 -7.59
C PRO A 203 23.12 17.10 -7.40
N ASP A 204 22.93 16.65 -6.16
CA ASP A 204 22.12 15.50 -5.79
C ASP A 204 21.51 15.66 -4.39
N GLU A 205 20.67 14.72 -3.98
CA GLU A 205 20.01 14.72 -2.67
C GLU A 205 20.99 14.50 -1.51
N GLU A 206 22.06 13.73 -1.71
CA GLU A 206 23.04 13.44 -0.66
C GLU A 206 23.89 14.66 -0.31
N ALA A 207 24.20 15.51 -1.29
CA ALA A 207 24.88 16.77 -1.09
C ALA A 207 24.15 17.69 -0.11
N ILE A 208 22.82 17.61 -0.01
CA ILE A 208 22.01 18.38 0.95
C ILE A 208 22.41 18.01 2.40
N SER A 209 22.64 16.72 2.67
CA SER A 209 23.03 16.22 4.00
C SER A 209 24.43 16.66 4.41
N LEU A 210 25.27 17.06 3.45
CA LEU A 210 26.67 17.45 3.66
C LEU A 210 26.84 18.97 3.78
N LEU A 211 25.78 19.76 3.56
CA LEU A 211 25.84 21.21 3.64
C LEU A 211 26.18 21.68 5.06
N GLY A 212 27.02 22.72 5.15
CA GLY A 212 27.23 23.44 6.39
C GLY A 212 25.92 24.09 6.87
N PRO A 213 25.77 24.39 8.18
CA PRO A 213 24.52 24.89 8.77
C PRO A 213 23.94 26.11 8.05
N ASN A 214 24.80 27.05 7.65
CA ASN A 214 24.38 28.25 6.94
C ASN A 214 23.86 27.94 5.53
N ALA A 215 24.58 27.11 4.77
CA ALA A 215 24.19 26.72 3.42
C ALA A 215 22.91 25.88 3.42
N PHE A 216 22.75 24.99 4.41
CA PHE A 216 21.56 24.18 4.61
C PHE A 216 20.31 25.03 4.86
N GLU A 217 20.44 26.05 5.72
CA GLU A 217 19.35 26.99 6.01
C GLU A 217 18.98 27.87 4.82
N ILE A 218 19.99 28.40 4.11
CA ILE A 218 19.76 29.17 2.89
C ILE A 218 19.06 28.31 1.84
N LEU A 219 19.43 27.03 1.70
CA LEU A 219 18.78 26.12 0.77
C LEU A 219 17.32 25.84 1.17
N PHE A 220 17.05 25.64 2.45
CA PHE A 220 15.68 25.50 2.94
C PHE A 220 14.85 26.74 2.62
N GLU A 221 15.34 27.94 2.94
CA GLU A 221 14.61 29.18 2.67
C GLU A 221 14.32 29.36 1.18
N LYS A 222 15.31 29.09 0.31
CA LYS A 222 15.13 29.17 -1.14
C LYS A 222 14.09 28.17 -1.65
N THR A 223 14.22 26.88 -1.30
CA THR A 223 13.29 25.83 -1.75
C THR A 223 11.88 26.04 -1.21
N PHE A 224 11.76 26.48 0.04
CA PHE A 224 10.49 26.76 0.66
C PHE A 224 9.79 27.96 0.03
N ASN A 225 10.54 29.03 -0.25
CA ASN A 225 10.00 30.21 -0.92
C ASN A 225 9.50 29.87 -2.33
N GLU A 226 10.20 29.03 -3.09
CA GLU A 226 9.69 28.55 -4.39
C GLU A 226 8.45 27.66 -4.24
N LEU A 227 8.40 26.78 -3.24
CA LEU A 227 7.27 25.88 -3.02
C LEU A 227 5.96 26.64 -2.73
N ILE A 228 6.06 27.77 -2.04
CA ILE A 228 4.90 28.60 -1.68
C ILE A 228 4.57 29.67 -2.71
N LYS A 229 5.42 29.88 -3.74
CA LYS A 229 5.04 30.77 -4.85
C LYS A 229 3.78 30.17 -5.50
N PRO A 230 2.73 30.97 -5.70
CA PRO A 230 1.57 30.48 -6.41
C PRO A 230 2.00 30.03 -7.81
N PRO A 231 1.46 28.91 -8.33
CA PRO A 231 1.68 28.53 -9.71
C PRO A 231 1.22 29.68 -10.61
N SER A 232 2.11 30.10 -11.51
CA SER A 232 1.95 31.19 -12.49
C SER A 232 0.63 31.13 -13.30
N ASP A 233 0.01 29.95 -13.39
CA ASP A 233 -0.92 29.65 -14.49
C ASP A 233 -2.40 29.58 -14.10
N ASN A 234 -2.82 30.14 -12.96
CA ASN A 234 -4.25 30.21 -12.60
C ASN A 234 -4.61 31.55 -11.93
N TYR A 235 -4.66 32.61 -12.74
CA TYR A 235 -5.29 33.86 -12.39
C TYR A 235 -6.74 33.85 -12.86
N ASP A 236 -7.65 33.39 -12.02
CA ASP A 236 -9.04 33.86 -12.00
C ASP A 236 -9.66 33.45 -10.67
N ILE A 237 -9.69 34.40 -9.74
CA ILE A 237 -10.59 34.58 -8.58
C ILE A 237 -9.81 35.46 -7.60
N GLY A 238 -10.21 36.74 -7.59
CA GLY A 238 -10.20 37.67 -6.45
C GLY A 238 -8.96 37.70 -5.55
N GLU A 239 -8.26 38.84 -5.60
CA GLU A 239 -7.39 39.39 -4.56
C GLU A 239 -7.06 38.45 -3.39
N LYS A 240 -5.82 37.95 -3.35
CA LYS A 240 -5.32 37.26 -2.16
C LYS A 240 -4.27 38.06 -1.41
N PRO A 241 -4.35 38.07 -0.07
CA PRO A 241 -3.43 38.80 0.78
C PRO A 241 -2.04 38.19 0.65
N ALA A 242 -1.04 39.05 0.43
CA ALA A 242 0.36 38.68 0.49
C ALA A 242 0.61 37.83 1.74
N VAL A 243 1.06 36.58 1.54
CA VAL A 243 1.45 35.72 2.66
C VAL A 243 2.71 36.34 3.26
N ILE A 244 2.52 37.11 4.33
CA ILE A 244 3.60 37.82 5.04
C ILE A 244 4.68 36.78 5.43
N PRO A 245 5.95 36.97 5.04
CA PRO A 245 7.07 36.07 5.36
C PRO A 245 7.22 35.76 6.86
N LYS A 246 6.75 36.66 7.74
CA LYS A 246 6.72 36.44 9.20
C LYS A 246 5.74 35.35 9.67
N ARG A 247 4.84 34.84 8.81
CA ARG A 247 3.99 33.67 9.08
C ARG A 247 4.68 32.34 8.74
N LEU A 248 5.82 32.34 8.03
CA LEU A 248 6.47 31.14 7.49
C LEU A 248 6.96 30.16 8.58
N ALA A 249 7.46 30.66 9.70
CA ALA A 249 7.88 29.85 10.85
C ALA A 249 6.72 29.13 11.58
N LYS A 250 5.46 29.51 11.30
CA LYS A 250 4.26 28.94 11.95
C LYS A 250 3.60 27.80 11.16
N PHE A 251 4.08 27.49 9.94
CA PHE A 251 3.50 26.41 9.15
C PHE A 251 4.16 25.07 9.48
N SER A 252 3.37 24.19 10.11
CA SER A 252 3.69 22.77 10.19
C SER A 252 3.80 22.18 8.79
N TYR A 253 4.66 21.17 8.61
CA TYR A 253 4.77 20.45 7.33
C TYR A 253 3.40 19.87 6.92
N THR A 254 2.56 19.51 7.88
CA THR A 254 1.18 19.06 7.63
C THR A 254 0.30 20.16 7.02
N ASN A 255 0.49 21.42 7.42
CA ASN A 255 -0.24 22.56 6.84
C ASN A 255 0.32 22.92 5.45
N VAL A 256 1.64 22.85 5.27
CA VAL A 256 2.29 23.05 3.96
C VAL A 256 1.80 22.00 2.97
N TYR A 257 1.77 20.73 3.38
CA TYR A 257 1.15 19.68 2.59
C TYR A 257 -0.28 20.06 2.19
N LYS A 258 -1.17 20.34 3.16
CA LYS A 258 -2.57 20.67 2.87
C LYS A 258 -2.76 21.89 1.96
N SER A 259 -1.85 22.86 2.02
CA SER A 259 -1.99 24.15 1.34
C SER A 259 -1.34 24.18 -0.04
N CYS A 260 -0.21 23.49 -0.22
CA CYS A 260 0.65 23.60 -1.40
C CYS A 260 0.73 22.29 -2.23
N LEU A 261 0.60 21.11 -1.60
CA LEU A 261 0.99 19.83 -2.23
C LEU A 261 -0.07 18.74 -2.19
N ALA A 262 -1.01 18.84 -1.26
CA ALA A 262 -2.29 18.20 -1.39
C ALA A 262 -2.84 18.80 -2.66
N THR A 263 -2.74 18.05 -3.75
CA THR A 263 -3.65 18.25 -4.85
C THR A 263 -5.02 18.25 -4.17
N ARG A 264 -5.62 19.43 -4.04
CA ARG A 264 -7.07 19.48 -4.17
C ARG A 264 -7.22 18.82 -5.52
N LYS A 265 -7.51 17.50 -5.55
CA LYS A 265 -7.97 16.85 -6.76
C LYS A 265 -8.88 17.90 -7.35
N PRO A 266 -8.62 18.44 -8.55
CA PRO A 266 -9.56 19.37 -9.14
C PRO A 266 -10.89 18.71 -8.88
N ARG A 267 -11.78 19.43 -8.17
CA ARG A 267 -13.13 18.95 -8.01
C ARG A 267 -13.55 18.92 -9.47
N ILE A 268 -13.39 17.76 -10.10
CA ILE A 268 -14.18 17.40 -11.25
C ILE A 268 -15.54 17.47 -10.59
N GLU A 269 -16.17 18.63 -10.75
CA GLU A 269 -17.58 18.83 -10.59
C GLU A 269 -18.20 17.90 -11.62
N ARG A 270 -18.12 16.59 -11.33
CA ARG A 270 -19.07 15.66 -11.87
C ARG A 270 -20.36 16.06 -11.21
N ASP A 271 -21.39 16.14 -12.02
CA ASP A 271 -22.72 16.33 -11.55
C ASP A 271 -23.04 15.23 -10.51
N PRO A 272 -23.85 15.56 -9.48
CA PRO A 272 -24.38 14.56 -8.58
C PRO A 272 -25.00 13.42 -9.39
N ILE A 273 -24.69 12.18 -9.03
CA ILE A 273 -25.37 11.05 -9.64
C ILE A 273 -26.84 11.13 -9.24
N ASN A 274 -27.75 11.18 -10.22
CA ASN A 274 -29.19 11.12 -9.96
C ASN A 274 -29.57 9.73 -9.45
N LEU A 275 -29.75 9.62 -8.13
CA LEU A 275 -30.23 8.40 -7.48
C LEU A 275 -31.77 8.34 -7.61
N PRO A 276 -32.35 7.14 -7.82
CA PRO A 276 -33.80 6.99 -7.83
C PRO A 276 -34.42 7.46 -6.50
N PRO A 277 -35.59 8.14 -6.50
CA PRO A 277 -36.18 8.71 -5.29
C PRO A 277 -36.51 7.70 -4.19
N ASP A 278 -36.79 6.46 -4.58
CA ASP A 278 -37.13 5.32 -3.71
C ASP A 278 -35.92 4.43 -3.40
N TRP A 279 -34.74 4.78 -3.91
CA TRP A 279 -33.52 4.03 -3.68
C TRP A 279 -33.02 4.21 -2.24
N GLU A 280 -32.47 3.15 -1.66
CA GLU A 280 -31.85 3.16 -0.35
C GLU A 280 -30.48 2.54 -0.43
N PHE A 281 -29.51 3.14 0.28
CA PHE A 281 -28.21 2.52 0.44
C PHE A 281 -28.38 1.15 1.13
N PRO A 282 -27.96 0.05 0.47
CA PRO A 282 -28.39 -1.29 0.82
C PRO A 282 -27.82 -1.73 2.17
N GLN A 283 -28.69 -2.28 3.01
CA GLN A 283 -28.30 -2.99 4.23
C GLN A 283 -28.25 -4.49 3.93
N THR A 284 -27.06 -5.01 3.68
CA THR A 284 -26.88 -6.38 3.18
C THR A 284 -25.62 -7.03 3.78
N THR A 285 -25.35 -8.28 3.39
CA THR A 285 -24.14 -9.02 3.82
C THR A 285 -22.87 -8.41 3.22
N CYS A 286 -21.71 -8.73 3.79
CA CYS A 286 -20.42 -8.30 3.24
C CYS A 286 -20.26 -8.70 1.76
N ARG A 287 -20.59 -9.97 1.42
CA ARG A 287 -20.49 -10.50 0.06
C ARG A 287 -21.39 -9.75 -0.92
N ALA A 288 -22.64 -9.54 -0.55
CA ALA A 288 -23.58 -8.81 -1.40
C ALA A 288 -23.17 -7.34 -1.56
N MET A 289 -22.69 -6.69 -0.49
CA MET A 289 -22.17 -5.32 -0.55
C MET A 289 -20.95 -5.24 -1.47
N TRP A 290 -20.04 -6.21 -1.42
CA TRP A 290 -18.87 -6.29 -2.30
C TRP A 290 -19.26 -6.31 -3.78
N ARG A 291 -20.23 -7.15 -4.16
CA ARG A 291 -20.78 -7.16 -5.53
C ARG A 291 -21.37 -5.81 -5.93
N LEU A 292 -22.19 -5.21 -5.08
CA LEU A 292 -22.80 -3.89 -5.34
C LEU A 292 -21.73 -2.78 -5.41
N TRP A 293 -20.66 -2.90 -4.64
CA TRP A 293 -19.55 -1.95 -4.61
C TRP A 293 -18.91 -1.77 -6.00
N PHE A 294 -18.76 -2.88 -6.73
CA PHE A 294 -18.10 -2.90 -8.03
C PHE A 294 -19.03 -2.92 -9.23
N HIS A 295 -20.21 -3.53 -9.12
CA HIS A 295 -21.17 -3.66 -10.23
C HIS A 295 -22.35 -2.70 -10.14
N GLY A 296 -22.61 -2.13 -8.96
CA GLY A 296 -23.78 -1.30 -8.70
C GLY A 296 -25.06 -2.09 -8.53
N ASP A 297 -26.15 -1.35 -8.32
CA ASP A 297 -27.52 -1.87 -8.32
C ASP A 297 -28.14 -1.64 -9.70
N ARG A 298 -27.72 -2.47 -10.66
CA ARG A 298 -28.14 -2.39 -12.07
C ARG A 298 -29.66 -2.43 -12.25
N PRO A 299 -30.44 -3.26 -11.53
CA PRO A 299 -31.90 -3.25 -11.63
C PRO A 299 -32.53 -1.88 -11.35
N ARG A 300 -31.91 -1.07 -10.48
CA ARG A 300 -32.37 0.27 -10.14
C ARG A 300 -31.59 1.37 -10.87
N GLY A 301 -30.77 1.02 -11.85
CA GLY A 301 -29.97 1.97 -12.63
C GLY A 301 -28.85 2.66 -11.84
N VAL A 302 -28.50 2.17 -10.65
CA VAL A 302 -27.43 2.76 -9.84
C VAL A 302 -26.11 2.08 -10.19
N GLY A 303 -25.14 2.88 -10.64
CA GLY A 303 -23.79 2.41 -10.95
C GLY A 303 -23.01 1.90 -9.73
N PRO A 304 -21.74 1.51 -9.91
CA PRO A 304 -20.91 0.97 -8.84
C PRO A 304 -20.88 1.87 -7.59
N LEU A 305 -21.23 1.30 -6.43
CA LEU A 305 -21.37 2.09 -5.20
C LEU A 305 -20.05 2.73 -4.75
N ARG A 306 -18.89 2.19 -5.17
CA ARG A 306 -17.58 2.78 -4.90
C ARG A 306 -17.44 4.21 -5.39
N HIS A 307 -18.18 4.57 -6.44
CA HIS A 307 -18.18 5.91 -7.01
C HIS A 307 -19.09 6.87 -6.25
N LEU A 308 -19.99 6.41 -5.38
CA LEU A 308 -20.89 7.29 -4.63
C LEU A 308 -20.12 8.11 -3.57
N ARG A 309 -20.41 9.42 -3.55
CA ARG A 309 -19.85 10.43 -2.65
C ARG A 309 -20.97 11.08 -1.87
N SER A 310 -20.66 11.67 -0.71
CA SER A 310 -21.64 12.40 0.10
C SER A 310 -22.37 13.53 -0.63
N ILE A 311 -21.80 14.07 -1.72
CA ILE A 311 -22.47 15.08 -2.55
C ILE A 311 -23.65 14.52 -3.35
N ASP A 312 -23.59 13.24 -3.75
CA ASP A 312 -24.65 12.61 -4.55
C ASP A 312 -25.97 12.47 -3.75
N PHE A 313 -25.89 12.61 -2.43
CA PHE A 313 -27.02 12.51 -1.51
C PHE A 313 -27.58 13.88 -1.10
N ARG A 314 -26.89 14.98 -1.40
CA ARG A 314 -27.28 16.33 -0.91
C ARG A 314 -28.61 16.82 -1.48
N GLN A 315 -28.90 16.43 -2.72
CA GLN A 315 -30.12 16.83 -3.42
C GLN A 315 -31.24 15.79 -3.26
N SER A 316 -30.92 14.64 -2.68
CA SER A 316 -31.87 13.54 -2.50
C SER A 316 -32.61 13.70 -1.17
N GLY A 317 -33.93 13.60 -1.18
CA GLY A 317 -34.77 13.59 0.03
C GLY A 317 -35.11 12.19 0.52
N GLY A 318 -35.75 12.11 1.69
CA GLY A 318 -36.33 10.87 2.23
C GLY A 318 -35.32 9.74 2.46
N LYS A 319 -35.71 8.54 2.03
CA LYS A 319 -34.99 7.27 2.23
C LYS A 319 -33.53 7.28 1.73
N VAL A 320 -33.26 7.98 0.63
CA VAL A 320 -31.90 8.14 0.10
C VAL A 320 -31.00 8.89 1.08
N ALA A 321 -31.49 10.00 1.66
CA ALA A 321 -30.73 10.81 2.60
C ALA A 321 -30.49 10.08 3.93
N GLU A 322 -31.51 9.39 4.45
CA GLU A 322 -31.43 8.63 5.71
C GLU A 322 -30.38 7.51 5.63
N SER A 323 -30.34 6.82 4.49
CA SER A 323 -29.41 5.71 4.25
C SER A 323 -27.97 6.16 3.92
N ALA A 324 -27.74 7.44 3.62
CA ALA A 324 -26.42 7.99 3.28
C ALA A 324 -25.38 7.86 4.42
N SER A 325 -25.84 7.85 5.67
CA SER A 325 -25.00 7.66 6.87
C SER A 325 -24.23 6.33 6.86
N ARG A 326 -24.68 5.35 6.06
CA ARG A 326 -24.10 4.02 5.95
C ARG A 326 -22.89 3.95 5.02
N ILE A 327 -22.73 4.91 4.11
CA ILE A 327 -21.66 4.90 3.09
C ILE A 327 -20.27 4.89 3.72
N PRO A 328 -19.94 5.72 4.75
CA PRO A 328 -18.61 5.69 5.34
C PRO A 328 -18.28 4.33 5.98
N ALA A 329 -19.30 3.63 6.49
CA ALA A 329 -19.14 2.31 7.07
C ALA A 329 -18.88 1.24 5.99
N ALA A 330 -19.67 1.22 4.92
CA ALA A 330 -19.44 0.35 3.77
C ALA A 330 -18.07 0.62 3.14
N ARG A 331 -17.76 1.89 2.88
CA ARG A 331 -16.49 2.33 2.31
C ARG A 331 -15.30 1.85 3.13
N GLY A 332 -15.32 2.07 4.44
CA GLY A 332 -14.23 1.66 5.32
C GLY A 332 -13.98 0.14 5.29
N LEU A 333 -15.02 -0.68 5.17
CA LEU A 333 -14.86 -2.13 5.09
C LEU A 333 -14.38 -2.56 3.69
N MET A 334 -15.02 -2.06 2.64
CA MET A 334 -14.72 -2.44 1.26
C MET A 334 -13.30 -2.00 0.85
N GLU A 335 -12.87 -0.80 1.26
CA GLU A 335 -11.50 -0.33 1.02
C GLU A 335 -10.47 -1.17 1.77
N LYS A 336 -10.80 -1.67 2.97
CA LYS A 336 -9.92 -2.59 3.71
C LYS A 336 -9.79 -3.95 3.02
N LEU A 337 -10.88 -4.48 2.48
CA LEU A 337 -10.84 -5.73 1.72
C LEU A 337 -10.05 -5.59 0.41
N VAL A 338 -10.17 -4.46 -0.28
CA VAL A 338 -9.33 -4.14 -1.45
C VAL A 338 -7.86 -4.06 -1.06
N GLU A 339 -7.52 -3.37 0.04
CA GLU A 339 -6.14 -3.29 0.55
C GLU A 339 -5.56 -4.68 0.81
N ILE A 340 -6.32 -5.57 1.47
CA ILE A 340 -5.91 -6.96 1.73
C ILE A 340 -5.69 -7.72 0.41
N ALA A 341 -6.60 -7.56 -0.56
CA ALA A 341 -6.51 -8.23 -1.85
C ALA A 341 -5.29 -7.76 -2.67
N GLU A 342 -4.96 -6.47 -2.63
CA GLU A 342 -3.75 -5.92 -3.27
C GLU A 342 -2.49 -6.42 -2.55
N GLU A 343 -2.45 -6.37 -1.21
CA GLU A 343 -1.29 -6.78 -0.40
C GLU A 343 -0.95 -8.27 -0.59
N HIS A 344 -1.96 -9.12 -0.74
CA HIS A 344 -1.78 -10.57 -0.94
C HIS A 344 -1.68 -10.98 -2.42
N GLY A 345 -1.74 -10.01 -3.34
CA GLY A 345 -1.56 -10.23 -4.77
C GLY A 345 -2.73 -10.92 -5.47
N PHE A 346 -3.94 -10.87 -4.91
CA PHE A 346 -5.16 -11.36 -5.57
C PHE A 346 -5.58 -10.46 -6.73
N ILE A 347 -5.28 -9.16 -6.62
CA ILE A 347 -5.48 -8.15 -7.65
C ILE A 347 -4.24 -7.28 -7.76
N LYS A 348 -3.98 -6.73 -8.95
CA LYS A 348 -2.89 -5.76 -9.16
C LYS A 348 -3.32 -4.35 -8.72
N SER A 349 -4.60 -4.03 -8.90
CA SER A 349 -5.18 -2.76 -8.47
C SER A 349 -6.69 -2.87 -8.31
N ALA A 350 -7.27 -1.97 -7.51
CA ALA A 350 -8.72 -1.81 -7.37
C ALA A 350 -9.48 -1.64 -8.70
N ASP A 351 -8.82 -1.13 -9.75
CA ASP A 351 -9.43 -0.91 -11.07
C ASP A 351 -9.63 -2.21 -11.87
N GLU A 352 -8.94 -3.29 -11.50
CA GLU A 352 -9.13 -4.64 -12.05
C GLU A 352 -10.49 -5.22 -11.65
N LEU A 353 -11.02 -4.79 -10.50
CA LEU A 353 -12.36 -5.09 -10.01
C LEU A 353 -13.35 -4.06 -10.56
N ASN A 354 -13.67 -4.16 -11.85
CA ASN A 354 -14.59 -3.23 -12.50
C ASN A 354 -15.87 -3.94 -12.97
N ALA A 355 -16.73 -3.21 -13.68
CA ALA A 355 -18.02 -3.73 -14.11
C ALA A 355 -17.92 -4.88 -15.13
N ALA A 356 -16.74 -5.10 -15.72
CA ALA A 356 -16.46 -6.18 -16.66
C ALA A 356 -15.95 -7.46 -15.98
N THR A 357 -15.59 -7.41 -14.69
CA THR A 357 -15.21 -8.59 -13.91
C THR A 357 -16.42 -9.51 -13.72
N ASP A 358 -16.24 -10.81 -13.89
CA ASP A 358 -17.31 -11.78 -13.67
C ASP A 358 -17.62 -11.95 -12.16
N ALA A 359 -18.86 -12.32 -11.85
CA ALA A 359 -19.30 -12.44 -10.46
C ALA A 359 -18.55 -13.52 -9.69
N THR A 360 -18.10 -14.58 -10.37
CA THR A 360 -17.42 -15.72 -9.74
C THR A 360 -16.00 -15.34 -9.31
N THR A 361 -15.24 -14.68 -10.18
CA THR A 361 -13.93 -14.11 -9.83
C THR A 361 -14.06 -13.10 -8.70
N LEU A 362 -15.07 -12.23 -8.76
CA LEU A 362 -15.30 -11.21 -7.74
C LEU A 362 -15.64 -11.82 -6.36
N ASP A 363 -16.39 -12.92 -6.34
CA ASP A 363 -16.68 -13.69 -5.13
C ASP A 363 -15.43 -14.42 -4.60
N SER A 364 -14.64 -15.05 -5.46
CA SER A 364 -13.42 -15.75 -5.02
C SER A 364 -12.46 -14.79 -4.32
N ILE A 365 -12.21 -13.63 -4.93
CA ILE A 365 -11.34 -12.58 -4.35
C ILE A 365 -11.91 -12.09 -3.02
N PHE A 366 -13.24 -11.97 -2.92
CA PHE A 366 -13.88 -11.60 -1.66
C PHE A 366 -13.66 -12.67 -0.58
N GLU A 367 -13.89 -13.95 -0.87
CA GLU A 367 -13.71 -15.00 0.12
C GLU A 367 -12.27 -15.04 0.64
N ASP A 368 -11.29 -14.95 -0.26
CA ASP A 368 -9.88 -14.96 0.12
C ASP A 368 -9.49 -13.74 0.97
N ALA A 369 -9.92 -12.53 0.57
CA ALA A 369 -9.63 -11.31 1.31
C ALA A 369 -10.40 -11.24 2.65
N PHE A 370 -11.62 -11.76 2.68
CA PHE A 370 -12.46 -11.77 3.87
C PHE A 370 -11.98 -12.78 4.90
N ASP A 371 -11.50 -13.96 4.47
CA ASP A 371 -10.86 -14.94 5.35
C ASP A 371 -9.62 -14.35 6.04
N ILE A 372 -8.78 -13.66 5.28
CA ILE A 372 -7.61 -12.94 5.84
C ILE A 372 -8.06 -11.87 6.84
N LEU A 373 -9.07 -11.06 6.50
CA LEU A 373 -9.59 -10.04 7.40
C LEU A 373 -10.10 -10.63 8.73
N LEU A 374 -10.72 -11.81 8.68
CA LEU A 374 -11.27 -12.46 9.87
C LEU A 374 -10.19 -13.17 10.71
N ASN A 375 -9.32 -13.93 10.07
CA ASN A 375 -8.47 -14.94 10.72
C ASN A 375 -6.96 -14.63 10.70
N TYR A 376 -6.50 -13.73 9.82
CA TYR A 376 -5.08 -13.45 9.61
C TYR A 376 -4.80 -11.95 9.52
N ASN A 377 -5.60 -11.14 10.20
CA ASN A 377 -5.50 -9.70 10.08
C ASN A 377 -4.33 -9.21 10.95
N PRO A 378 -3.30 -8.56 10.39
CA PRO A 378 -2.22 -7.96 11.17
C PRO A 378 -2.73 -6.86 12.11
N GLU A 379 -3.91 -6.31 11.83
CA GLU A 379 -4.59 -5.36 12.70
C GLU A 379 -5.35 -6.00 13.89
N GLY A 380 -5.33 -7.33 14.00
CA GLY A 380 -6.04 -8.11 15.01
C GLY A 380 -7.20 -8.87 14.37
N ASN A 381 -7.24 -10.17 14.63
CA ASN A 381 -8.28 -11.06 14.10
C ASN A 381 -9.65 -10.62 14.57
N LEU A 382 -10.60 -10.59 13.62
CA LEU A 382 -11.98 -10.25 13.92
C LEU A 382 -12.80 -11.47 14.31
N ALA A 383 -12.32 -12.68 13.98
CA ALA A 383 -12.95 -13.94 14.33
C ALA A 383 -12.20 -14.72 15.40
N GLY A 384 -12.94 -15.45 16.23
CA GLY A 384 -12.43 -16.29 17.30
C GLY A 384 -13.51 -16.73 18.28
N ASP A 385 -13.14 -17.54 19.26
CA ASP A 385 -14.05 -18.05 20.29
C ASP A 385 -14.25 -17.08 21.47
N GLU A 386 -13.50 -15.98 21.49
CA GLU A 386 -13.56 -14.98 22.56
C GLU A 386 -14.80 -14.08 22.46
N GLN A 387 -15.22 -13.57 23.62
CA GLN A 387 -16.40 -12.69 23.72
C GLN A 387 -16.15 -11.35 23.00
N GLY A 388 -17.00 -11.05 22.01
CA GLY A 388 -16.91 -9.84 21.19
C GLY A 388 -16.16 -10.02 19.87
N LEU A 389 -15.70 -11.24 19.56
CA LEU A 389 -15.24 -11.63 18.22
C LEU A 389 -16.39 -12.24 17.40
N LEU A 390 -16.22 -12.22 16.09
CA LEU A 390 -17.11 -12.87 15.15
C LEU A 390 -16.87 -14.39 15.15
N ARG A 391 -17.93 -15.15 14.98
CA ARG A 391 -17.83 -16.60 14.76
C ARG A 391 -17.53 -16.88 13.30
N SER A 392 -16.42 -17.55 13.02
CA SER A 392 -15.94 -17.85 11.66
C SER A 392 -16.98 -18.60 10.81
N TYR A 393 -17.68 -19.58 11.38
CA TYR A 393 -18.68 -20.37 10.64
C TYR A 393 -19.91 -19.57 10.16
N LYS A 394 -20.14 -18.35 10.67
CA LYS A 394 -21.21 -17.45 10.20
C LYS A 394 -20.68 -16.32 9.30
N ALA A 395 -19.43 -16.42 8.83
CA ALA A 395 -18.78 -15.39 8.02
C ALA A 395 -19.67 -14.85 6.88
N GLY A 396 -20.34 -15.75 6.15
CA GLY A 396 -21.22 -15.40 5.03
C GLY A 396 -22.52 -14.67 5.41
N GLU A 397 -22.93 -14.74 6.68
CA GLU A 397 -24.18 -14.14 7.16
C GLU A 397 -23.98 -12.72 7.71
N TYR A 398 -22.75 -12.31 7.99
CA TYR A 398 -22.51 -11.02 8.63
C TYR A 398 -22.82 -9.85 7.70
N SER A 399 -23.55 -8.88 8.25
CA SER A 399 -23.73 -7.58 7.62
C SER A 399 -22.42 -6.80 7.65
N TYR A 400 -22.17 -5.98 6.63
CA TYR A 400 -20.98 -5.11 6.62
C TYR A 400 -20.94 -4.14 7.81
N LEU A 401 -22.12 -3.75 8.34
CA LEU A 401 -22.23 -2.91 9.54
C LEU A 401 -21.77 -3.64 10.80
N THR A 402 -22.03 -4.95 10.91
CA THR A 402 -21.54 -5.75 12.02
C THR A 402 -20.03 -5.84 11.99
N VAL A 403 -19.46 -6.20 10.84
CA VAL A 403 -18.00 -6.40 10.70
C VAL A 403 -17.24 -5.09 10.93
N ILE A 404 -17.68 -3.98 10.36
CA ILE A 404 -17.00 -2.69 10.55
C ILE A 404 -17.06 -2.19 11.99
N ASN A 405 -18.13 -2.49 12.74
CA ASN A 405 -18.23 -2.11 14.14
C ASN A 405 -17.24 -2.93 15.00
N VAL A 406 -17.18 -4.25 14.79
CA VAL A 406 -16.18 -5.10 15.47
C VAL A 406 -14.76 -4.64 15.13
N MET A 407 -14.49 -4.33 13.86
CA MET A 407 -13.20 -3.80 13.43
C MET A 407 -12.82 -2.50 14.14
N ARG A 408 -13.78 -1.57 14.28
CA ARG A 408 -13.58 -0.31 15.02
C ARG A 408 -13.37 -0.53 16.52
N GLU A 409 -14.05 -1.50 17.11
CA GLU A 409 -13.87 -1.86 18.52
C GLU A 409 -12.49 -2.46 18.78
N GLN A 410 -12.01 -3.36 17.91
CA GLN A 410 -10.66 -3.91 18.01
C GLN A 410 -9.59 -2.81 17.87
N GLN A 411 -9.76 -1.92 16.90
CA GLN A 411 -8.87 -0.75 16.75
C GLN A 411 -8.91 0.20 17.96
N ARG A 412 -10.02 0.26 18.71
CA ARG A 412 -10.12 1.06 19.96
C ARG A 412 -9.45 0.35 21.13
N LYS A 413 -9.63 -0.96 21.27
CA LYS A 413 -8.98 -1.77 22.33
C LYS A 413 -7.46 -1.65 22.22
N ARG A 414 -6.90 -1.82 21.02
CA ARG A 414 -5.45 -1.69 20.76
C ARG A 414 -4.86 -0.30 20.99
N LYS A 415 -5.68 0.76 21.07
CA LYS A 415 -5.21 2.11 21.41
C LYS A 415 -5.22 2.38 22.91
N ARG A 416 -5.84 1.48 23.69
CA ARG A 416 -5.99 1.60 25.14
C ARG A 416 -5.01 0.69 25.89
N THR A 417 -4.67 -0.46 25.30
CA THR A 417 -3.44 -1.18 25.58
C THR A 417 -2.26 -0.44 24.99
#